data_AF-A0A0J1D146-F1
#
_entry.id   AF-A0A0J1D146-F1
#
_cell.length_a   1.000
_cell.length_b   1.000
_cell.length_c   1.000
_cell.angle_alpha   90.00
_cell.angle_beta   90.00
_cell.angle_gamma   90.00
#
_symmetry.space_group_name_H-M   'P 1'
#
loop_
_entity.id
_entity.type
_entity.pdbx_description
1 polymer ?
#
loop_
_entity_poly.entity_id
_entity_poly.type
_entity_poly.pdbx_seq_one_letter_code
_entity_poly.pdbx_strand_id
1 'polypeptide(L)' 'MAEEARGRTVFVAVIVAGIASIGLGCYCLLRAFDVFDVSPDFAVWFARAVVAILIGVAGLHIGSSRVGLS' A
#
# COMPACT_ATOMS: atom_id res chain seq x y z
N MET A 1 -1.42 -29.14 9.43
CA MET A 1 -1.75 -28.07 10.40
C MET A 1 -0.70 -26.97 10.49
N ALA A 2 0.62 -27.25 10.61
CA ALA A 2 1.64 -26.19 10.69
C ALA A 2 1.82 -25.37 9.39
N GLU A 3 1.64 -25.99 8.22
CA GLU A 3 1.82 -25.35 6.91
C GLU A 3 0.68 -24.37 6.57
N GLU A 4 -0.55 -24.71 6.97
CA GLU A 4 -1.75 -23.86 6.87
C GLU A 4 -1.64 -22.60 7.75
N ALA A 5 -1.15 -22.74 8.98
CA ALA A 5 -0.95 -21.62 9.89
C ALA A 5 0.10 -20.63 9.34
N ARG A 6 1.17 -21.15 8.72
CA ARG A 6 2.22 -20.34 8.09
C ARG A 6 1.68 -19.56 6.89
N GLY A 7 0.86 -20.18 6.04
CA GLY A 7 0.20 -19.51 4.92
C GLY A 7 -0.67 -18.34 5.38
N ARG A 8 -1.50 -18.55 6.40
CA ARG A 8 -2.36 -17.50 6.97
C ARG A 8 -1.57 -16.32 7.53
N THR A 9 -0.48 -16.57 8.25
CA THR A 9 0.39 -15.51 8.79
C THR A 9 1.01 -14.65 7.68
N VAL A 10 1.42 -15.27 6.57
CA VAL A 10 1.94 -14.53 5.41
C VAL A 10 0.87 -13.62 4.82
N PHE A 11 -0.36 -14.11 4.64
CA PHE A 11 -1.43 -13.28 4.08
C PHE A 11 -1.82 -12.12 5.01
N VAL A 12 -1.84 -12.34 6.32
CA VAL A 12 -2.04 -11.25 7.30
C VAL A 12 -0.90 -10.23 7.20
N ALA A 13 0.35 -10.68 7.08
CA ALA A 13 1.49 -9.77 6.88
C ALA A 13 1.37 -8.96 5.58
N VAL A 14 0.87 -9.57 4.49
CA VAL A 14 0.60 -8.88 3.22
C VAL A 14 -0.50 -7.82 3.38
N ILE A 15 -1.56 -8.09 4.14
CA ILE A 15 -2.58 -7.10 4.46
C ILE A 15 -1.98 -5.93 5.23
N VAL A 16 -1.20 -6.20 6.29
CA VAL A 16 -0.55 -5.17 7.11
C VAL A 16 0.41 -4.32 6.26
N ALA A 17 1.20 -4.96 5.40
CA ALA A 17 2.08 -4.27 4.47
C ALA A 17 1.30 -3.41 3.47
N GLY A 18 0.15 -3.89 3.01
CA GLY A 18 -0.74 -3.13 2.14
C GLY A 18 -1.28 -1.86 2.80
N ILE A 19 -1.75 -1.96 4.05
CA ILE A 19 -2.20 -0.81 4.84
C ILE A 19 -1.06 0.19 5.04
N ALA A 20 0.13 -0.28 5.42
CA ALA A 20 1.30 0.57 5.60
C ALA A 20 1.70 1.28 4.29
N SER A 21 1.60 0.59 3.15
CA SER A 21 1.88 1.16 1.83
C SER A 21 0.88 2.26 1.43
N ILE A 22 -0.42 2.08 1.75
CA ILE A 22 -1.44 3.14 1.57
C ILE A 22 -1.10 4.35 2.44
N GLY A 23 -0.72 4.14 3.71
CA GLY A 23 -0.30 5.21 4.61
C GLY A 23 0.90 5.99 4.07
N LEU A 24 1.91 5.29 3.53
CA LEU A 24 3.04 5.92 2.85
C LEU A 24 2.60 6.70 1.61
N GLY A 25 1.65 6.17 0.84
CA GLY A 25 1.06 6.85 -0.31
C GLY A 25 0.37 8.16 0.08
N CYS A 26 -0.44 8.15 1.15
CA CYS A 26 -1.05 9.36 1.70
C CYS A 26 0.00 10.38 2.17
N TYR A 27 1.08 9.94 2.82
CA TYR A 27 2.18 10.81 3.20
C TYR A 27 2.86 11.46 1.98
N CYS A 28 3.14 10.68 0.92
CA CYS A 28 3.68 11.20 -0.33
C CYS A 28 2.71 12.19 -0.99
N LEU A 29 1.39 11.97 -0.87
CA LEU A 29 0.38 12.87 -1.40
C LEU A 29 0.37 14.21 -0.66
N LEU A 30 0.47 14.18 0.67
CA LEU A 30 0.62 15.40 1.49
C LEU A 30 1.88 16.17 1.10
N ARG A 31 3.00 15.47 0.88
CA ARG A 31 4.25 16.07 0.38
C ARG A 31 4.08 16.66 -1.02
N ALA A 32 3.34 16.00 -1.91
CA ALA A 32 3.07 16.53 -3.24
C ALA A 32 2.32 17.87 -3.14
N PHE A 33 1.32 17.97 -2.27
CA PHE A 33 0.61 19.24 -2.04
C PHE A 33 1.49 20.33 -1.43
N ASP A 34 2.46 19.97 -0.59
CA ASP A 34 3.45 20.91 0.01
C ASP A 34 4.39 21.52 -1.05
N VAL A 35 4.66 20.81 -2.14
CA VAL A 35 5.52 21.27 -3.26
C VAL A 35 4.73 21.52 -4.55
N PHE A 36 3.43 21.82 -4.44
CA PHE A 36 2.54 21.95 -5.61
C PHE A 36 3.02 23.02 -6.61
N ASP A 37 3.65 24.08 -6.13
CA ASP A 37 4.21 25.16 -6.95
C ASP A 37 5.51 24.79 -7.70
N VAL A 38 6.12 23.64 -7.36
CA VAL A 38 7.36 23.14 -7.98
C VAL A 38 7.02 21.94 -8.86
N SER A 39 6.71 22.21 -10.14
CA SER A 39 6.23 21.19 -11.10
C SER A 39 7.03 19.87 -11.15
N PRO A 40 8.38 19.83 -11.21
CA PRO A 40 9.09 18.55 -11.26
C PRO A 40 8.97 17.75 -9.95
N ASP A 41 8.97 18.43 -8.80
CA ASP A 41 8.90 17.76 -7.49
C ASP A 41 7.48 17.28 -7.20
N PHE A 42 6.46 18.06 -7.55
CA PHE A 42 5.05 17.64 -7.47
C PHE A 42 4.82 16.31 -8.21
N ALA A 43 5.27 16.23 -9.47
CA ALA A 43 5.04 15.03 -10.28
C ALA A 43 5.72 13.79 -9.69
N VAL A 44 6.92 13.93 -9.13
CA VAL A 44 7.66 12.82 -8.49
C VAL A 44 6.94 12.35 -7.22
N TRP A 45 6.54 13.26 -6.34
CA TRP A 45 5.85 12.90 -5.09
C TRP A 45 4.45 12.33 -5.37
N PHE A 46 3.73 12.89 -6.33
CA PHE A 46 2.43 12.40 -6.75
C PHE A 46 2.52 11.00 -7.38
N ALA A 47 3.49 10.76 -8.27
CA ALA A 47 3.70 9.43 -8.85
C ALA A 47 4.05 8.39 -7.78
N ARG A 48 4.90 8.74 -6.80
CA ARG A 48 5.19 7.87 -5.65
C ARG A 48 3.96 7.56 -4.82
N ALA A 49 3.10 8.56 -4.60
CA ALA A 49 1.83 8.38 -3.89
C ALA A 49 0.93 7.38 -4.61
N VAL A 50 0.73 7.56 -5.91
CA VAL A 50 -0.10 6.66 -6.74
C VAL A 50 0.44 5.24 -6.72
N VAL A 51 1.75 5.04 -6.95
CA VAL A 51 2.36 3.72 -6.95
C VAL A 51 2.22 3.03 -5.59
N ALA A 52 2.48 3.73 -4.49
CA ALA A 52 2.33 3.18 -3.15
C ALA A 52 0.87 2.78 -2.85
N ILE A 53 -0.11 3.61 -3.22
CA ILE A 53 -1.52 3.29 -3.05
C ILE A 53 -1.91 2.06 -3.88
N LEU A 54 -1.48 1.98 -5.15
CA LEU A 54 -1.78 0.83 -6.01
C LEU A 54 -1.19 -0.48 -5.46
N ILE A 55 0.06 -0.46 -5.00
CA ILE A 55 0.70 -1.62 -4.36
C ILE A 55 -0.07 -2.00 -3.09
N GLY A 56 -0.44 -1.01 -2.28
CA GLY A 56 -1.19 -1.23 -1.05
C GLY A 56 -2.55 -1.87 -1.28
N VAL A 57 -3.30 -1.38 -2.28
CA VAL A 57 -4.60 -1.94 -2.70
C VAL A 57 -4.44 -3.36 -3.24
N ALA A 58 -3.43 -3.61 -4.09
CA ALA A 58 -3.17 -4.95 -4.61
C ALA A 58 -2.83 -5.93 -3.48
N GLY A 59 -2.00 -5.52 -2.51
CA GLY A 59 -1.68 -6.30 -1.32
C GLY A 59 -2.93 -6.59 -0.47
N LEU A 60 -3.78 -5.59 -0.23
CA LEU A 60 -5.05 -5.78 0.48
C LEU A 60 -5.96 -6.77 -0.24
N HIS A 61 -6.10 -6.65 -1.55
CA HIS A 61 -6.98 -7.51 -2.34
C HIS A 61 -6.50 -8.96 -2.29
N ILE A 62 -5.21 -9.20 -2.57
CA ILE A 62 -4.62 -10.54 -2.53
C ILE A 62 -4.71 -11.14 -1.12
N GLY A 63 -4.35 -10.35 -0.11
CA GLY A 63 -4.39 -10.79 1.29
C GLY A 63 -5.81 -11.13 1.75
N SER A 64 -6.79 -10.28 1.45
CA SER A 64 -8.19 -10.46 1.87
C SER A 64 -8.82 -11.68 1.19
N SER A 65 -8.60 -11.86 -0.12
CA SER A 65 -9.12 -13.03 -0.85
C SER A 65 -8.49 -14.34 -0.37
N ARG A 66 -7.27 -14.32 0.16
CA ARG A 66 -6.59 -15.52 0.70
C ARG A 66 -6.91 -15.81 2.16
N VAL A 67 -7.35 -14.80 2.92
CA VAL A 67 -7.84 -14.96 4.31
C VAL A 67 -9.35 -15.23 4.35
N GLY A 68 -10.07 -15.08 3.23
CA GLY A 68 -11.52 -15.29 3.15
C GLY A 68 -12.34 -14.12 3.69
N LEU A 69 -11.82 -12.90 3.58
CA LEU A 69 -12.45 -11.66 4.06
C LEU A 69 -13.25 -10.91 2.98
N SER A 70 -13.23 -11.35 1.71
CA SER A 70 -13.95 -10.74 0.58
C SER A 70 -14.96 -11.68 -0.04
#